data_AF-A0A9P7EZH6-F1
#
_entry.id   AF-A0A9P7EZH6-F1
#
_cell.length_a   1.000
_cell.length_b   1.000
_cell.length_c   1.000
_cell.angle_alpha   90.00
_cell.angle_beta   90.00
_cell.angle_gamma   90.00
#
_symmetry.space_group_name_H-M   'P 1'
#
loop_
_entity.id
_entity.type
_entity.pdbx_description
1 polymer ?
#
loop_
_entity_poly.entity_id
_entity_poly.type
_entity_poly.pdbx_seq_one_letter_code
_entity_poly.pdbx_strand_id
1 'polypeptide(L)'
;EILCVVNIQHDCASSGANCGIRNVQERQEHIITMRLQQLVYHAPTNTYFLNTHALHNYQHISALLPPDIRAQISMPCISDHQAVRLHAAALVRQKKASDSANPIDPEKARENDPPLAFDHSASKAT
;
A
#
# COMPACT_ATOMS: atom_id res chain seq x y z
N GLU A 1 -12.30 -2.25 -25.94
CA GLU A 1 -11.10 -1.50 -25.50
C GLU A 1 -11.28 -0.99 -24.09
N ILE A 2 -10.18 -0.80 -23.34
CA ILE A 2 -10.20 -0.25 -21.98
C ILE A 2 -9.65 1.18 -22.06
N LEU A 3 -10.45 2.17 -21.64
CA LEU A 3 -10.11 3.59 -21.75
C LEU A 3 -9.31 4.12 -20.55
N CYS A 4 -9.56 3.60 -19.35
CA CYS A 4 -8.97 4.09 -18.10
C CYS A 4 -9.05 3.03 -17.01
N VAL A 5 -7.96 2.82 -16.28
CA VAL A 5 -7.94 1.98 -15.07
C VAL A 5 -8.07 2.86 -13.85
N VAL A 6 -9.12 2.63 -13.06
CA VAL A 6 -9.37 3.40 -11.84
C VAL A 6 -8.91 2.64 -10.61
N ASN A 7 -8.46 3.38 -9.60
CA ASN A 7 -8.17 2.81 -8.29
C ASN A 7 -9.33 3.13 -7.36
N ILE A 8 -10.07 2.10 -6.97
CA ILE A 8 -11.22 2.15 -6.06
C ILE A 8 -10.83 1.46 -4.77
N GLN A 9 -11.03 2.15 -3.64
CA GLN A 9 -10.73 1.64 -2.30
C GLN A 9 -12.01 1.63 -1.47
N HIS A 10 -12.22 0.60 -0.65
CA HIS A 10 -13.38 0.54 0.24
C HIS A 10 -13.25 1.54 1.39
N ASP A 11 -14.35 2.20 1.76
CA ASP A 11 -14.40 3.07 2.94
C ASP A 11 -14.47 2.25 4.23
N CYS A 12 -13.32 1.68 4.59
CA CYS A 12 -13.17 0.93 5.83
C CYS A 12 -13.29 1.83 7.07
N ALA A 13 -12.91 3.10 6.95
CA ALA A 13 -12.91 4.03 8.07
C ALA A 13 -14.34 4.29 8.58
N SER A 14 -15.28 4.55 7.66
CA SER A 14 -16.69 4.73 8.02
C SER A 14 -17.39 3.43 8.40
N SER A 15 -16.88 2.29 7.91
CA SER A 15 -17.46 0.97 8.20
C SER A 15 -17.10 0.42 9.60
N GLY A 16 -16.15 1.06 10.30
CA GLY A 16 -15.79 0.75 11.68
C GLY A 16 -15.31 -0.69 11.89
N ALA A 17 -15.75 -1.32 12.99
CA ALA A 17 -15.33 -2.66 13.41
C ALA A 17 -15.74 -3.80 12.46
N ASN A 18 -16.48 -3.50 11.38
CA ASN A 18 -16.94 -4.47 10.39
C ASN A 18 -15.93 -4.69 9.25
N CYS A 19 -14.84 -3.92 9.21
CA CYS A 19 -13.67 -4.18 8.39
C CYS A 19 -12.50 -4.56 9.28
N GLY A 20 -11.63 -5.45 8.81
CA GLY A 20 -10.47 -5.85 9.58
C GLY A 20 -9.57 -6.85 8.89
N ILE A 21 -8.68 -7.45 9.67
CA ILE A 21 -7.75 -8.48 9.20
C ILE A 21 -8.17 -9.81 9.80
N ARG A 22 -8.17 -10.86 8.99
CA ARG A 22 -8.34 -12.24 9.45
C ARG A 22 -7.23 -13.13 8.92
N ASN A 23 -6.82 -14.11 9.72
CA ASN A 23 -5.91 -15.15 9.26
C ASN A 23 -6.71 -16.21 8.52
N VAL A 24 -6.32 -16.49 7.28
CA VAL A 24 -6.89 -17.57 6.46
C VAL A 24 -5.79 -18.51 6.02
N GLN A 25 -6.12 -19.78 5.78
CA GLN A 25 -5.18 -20.70 5.16
C GLN A 25 -4.92 -20.29 3.72
N GLU A 26 -3.64 -20.18 3.37
CA GLU A 26 -3.20 -19.89 2.01
C GLU A 26 -3.54 -21.08 1.11
N ARG A 27 -4.09 -20.78 -0.08
CA ARG A 27 -4.30 -21.77 -1.14
C ARG A 27 -3.29 -21.56 -2.25
N GLN A 28 -2.58 -22.62 -2.61
CA GLN A 28 -1.65 -22.66 -3.74
C GLN A 28 -2.12 -23.76 -4.69
N GLU A 29 -2.26 -23.44 -5.99
CA GLU A 29 -2.72 -24.41 -7.01
C GLU A 29 -4.00 -25.18 -6.60
N HIS A 30 -4.93 -24.47 -5.95
CA HIS A 30 -6.19 -25.01 -5.40
C HIS A 30 -6.04 -25.92 -4.16
N ILE A 31 -4.82 -26.21 -3.70
CA ILE A 31 -4.54 -27.01 -2.50
C ILE A 31 -4.44 -26.09 -1.27
N ILE A 32 -5.11 -26.48 -0.19
CA ILE A 32 -5.00 -25.78 1.10
C ILE A 32 -3.64 -26.12 1.72
N THR A 33 -2.88 -25.10 2.06
CA THR A 33 -1.59 -25.26 2.73
C THR A 33 -1.74 -25.05 4.24
N MET A 34 -0.70 -25.40 4.99
CA MET A 34 -0.63 -25.07 6.43
C MET A 34 -0.22 -23.62 6.69
N ARG A 35 0.14 -22.85 5.65
CA ARG A 35 0.55 -21.45 5.81
C ARG A 35 -0.69 -20.59 6.05
N LEU A 36 -0.58 -19.69 7.03
CA LEU A 36 -1.59 -18.67 7.27
C LEU A 36 -1.20 -17.39 6.56
N GLN A 37 -2.18 -16.76 5.93
CA GLN A 37 -2.05 -15.44 5.33
C GLN A 37 -3.04 -14.49 5.99
N GLN A 38 -2.58 -13.29 6.32
CA GLN A 38 -3.45 -12.20 6.72
C GLN A 38 -4.18 -11.65 5.51
N LEU A 39 -5.51 -11.63 5.59
CA LEU A 39 -6.38 -11.15 4.53
C LEU A 39 -7.30 -10.07 5.09
N VAL A 40 -7.40 -8.95 4.37
CA VAL A 40 -8.32 -7.86 4.72
C VAL A 40 -9.72 -8.28 4.33
N TYR A 41 -10.64 -8.26 5.29
CA TYR A 41 -12.07 -8.41 5.03
C TYR A 41 -12.76 -7.06 5.15
N HIS A 42 -13.77 -6.86 4.30
CA HIS A 42 -14.54 -5.64 4.24
C HIS A 42 -15.98 -5.89 4.69
N ALA A 43 -16.58 -4.89 5.31
CA ALA A 43 -18.01 -4.85 5.55
C ALA A 43 -18.75 -4.92 4.20
N PRO A 44 -19.94 -5.54 4.13
CA PRO A 44 -20.74 -5.63 2.91
C PRO A 44 -21.46 -4.30 2.61
N THR A 45 -20.72 -3.19 2.56
CA THR A 45 -21.21 -1.84 2.29
C THR A 45 -20.77 -1.37 0.91
N ASN A 46 -21.65 -0.64 0.22
CA ASN A 46 -21.37 -0.10 -1.11
C ASN A 46 -20.72 1.29 -1.05
N THR A 47 -19.80 1.50 -0.10
CA THR A 47 -19.13 2.78 0.15
C THR A 47 -17.67 2.69 -0.23
N TYR A 48 -17.27 3.48 -1.23
CA TYR A 48 -15.94 3.43 -1.82
C TYR A 48 -15.38 4.82 -2.11
N PHE A 49 -14.06 4.93 -2.06
CA PHE A 49 -13.30 6.08 -2.51
C PHE A 49 -12.68 5.78 -3.87
N LEU A 50 -12.93 6.67 -4.83
CA LEU A 50 -12.21 6.70 -6.10
C LEU A 50 -10.98 7.60 -5.93
N ASN A 51 -9.79 7.05 -6.16
CA ASN A 51 -8.60 7.88 -6.26
C ASN A 51 -8.59 8.61 -7.62
N THR A 52 -9.16 9.81 -7.62
CA THR A 52 -9.21 10.67 -8.79
C THR A 52 -7.83 11.15 -9.22
N HIS A 53 -6.85 11.15 -8.31
CA HIS A 53 -5.46 11.57 -8.51
C HIS A 53 -4.52 10.41 -8.88
N ALA A 54 -5.04 9.32 -9.45
CA ALA A 54 -4.21 8.25 -9.99
C ALA A 54 -3.22 8.82 -11.02
N LEU A 55 -1.92 8.71 -10.74
CA LEU A 55 -0.84 9.44 -11.42
C LEU A 55 -0.88 9.39 -12.94
N HIS A 56 -1.26 8.24 -13.51
CA HIS A 56 -1.27 8.03 -14.96
C HIS A 56 -2.62 8.31 -15.61
N ASN A 57 -3.70 8.38 -14.83
CA ASN A 57 -5.07 8.41 -15.33
C ASN A 57 -5.87 9.64 -14.87
N TYR A 58 -5.24 10.55 -14.11
CA TYR A 58 -5.87 11.75 -13.56
C TYR A 58 -6.64 12.56 -14.61
N GLN A 59 -6.04 12.82 -15.79
CA GLN A 59 -6.68 13.62 -16.83
C GLN A 59 -7.98 12.97 -17.31
N HIS A 60 -7.97 11.65 -17.55
CA HIS A 60 -9.15 10.91 -17.96
C HIS A 60 -10.21 10.86 -16.86
N ILE A 61 -9.81 10.59 -15.61
CA ILE A 61 -10.75 10.52 -14.49
C ILE A 61 -11.38 11.89 -14.24
N SER A 62 -10.57 12.96 -14.19
CA SER A 62 -11.02 14.33 -13.93
C SER A 62 -11.97 14.87 -15.01
N ALA A 63 -11.74 14.51 -16.28
CA ALA A 63 -12.63 14.90 -17.37
C ALA A 63 -14.01 14.23 -17.28
N LEU A 64 -14.10 13.06 -16.65
CA LEU A 64 -15.35 12.31 -16.48
C LEU A 64 -16.12 12.70 -15.20
N LEU A 65 -15.50 13.46 -14.29
CA LEU A 65 -16.18 13.91 -13.08
C LEU A 65 -17.24 14.98 -13.42
N PRO A 66 -18.47 14.85 -12.88
CA PRO A 66 -19.47 15.90 -12.95
C PRO A 66 -18.91 17.24 -12.44
N PRO A 67 -19.30 18.38 -13.04
CA PRO A 67 -18.78 19.70 -12.68
C PRO A 67 -18.90 20.01 -11.19
N ASP A 68 -20.01 19.64 -10.56
CA ASP A 68 -20.30 19.90 -9.15
C ASP A 68 -19.33 19.14 -8.23
N ILE A 69 -19.01 17.89 -8.57
CA ILE A 69 -18.04 17.07 -7.85
C ILE A 69 -16.62 17.62 -8.07
N ARG A 70 -16.29 18.01 -9.31
CA ARG A 70 -14.98 18.60 -9.63
C ARG A 70 -14.75 19.92 -8.88
N ALA A 71 -15.78 20.74 -8.72
CA ALA A 71 -15.71 21.98 -7.95
C ALA A 71 -15.44 21.74 -6.46
N GLN A 72 -15.99 20.67 -5.89
CA GLN A 72 -15.76 20.27 -4.49
C GLN A 72 -14.35 19.69 -4.26
N ILE A 73 -13.78 19.03 -5.28
CA ILE A 73 -12.43 18.45 -5.23
C ILE A 73 -11.37 19.48 -5.66
N SER A 74 -11.71 20.77 -5.78
CA SER A 74 -10.81 21.83 -6.20
C SER A 74 -9.70 22.07 -5.17
N MET A 75 -8.70 21.19 -5.18
CA MET A 75 -7.43 21.37 -4.50
C MET A 75 -6.55 22.34 -5.30
N PRO A 76 -5.66 23.09 -4.63
CA PRO A 76 -4.67 23.92 -5.32
C PRO A 76 -3.91 23.08 -6.32
N CYS A 77 -3.97 23.46 -7.60
CA CYS A 77 -3.12 22.88 -8.62
C CYS A 77 -1.66 23.13 -8.20
N ILE A 78 -0.88 22.06 -8.08
CA ILE A 78 0.56 22.20 -7.86
C ILE A 78 1.17 22.68 -9.16
N SER A 79 1.34 24.00 -9.28
CA SER A 79 1.86 24.63 -10.50
C SER A 79 3.30 24.24 -10.82
N ASP A 80 4.10 23.93 -9.79
CA ASP A 80 5.51 23.54 -9.93
C ASP A 80 5.77 22.15 -9.31
N HIS A 81 5.50 21.12 -10.10
CA HIS A 81 5.79 19.74 -9.73
C HIS A 81 7.30 19.49 -9.51
N GLN A 82 8.18 20.24 -10.18
CA GLN A 82 9.63 20.05 -10.06
C GLN A 82 10.13 20.53 -8.69
N ALA A 83 9.68 21.70 -8.24
CA ALA A 83 9.98 22.20 -6.91
C ALA A 83 9.51 21.22 -5.82
N VAL A 84 8.28 20.68 -5.93
CA VAL A 84 7.76 19.70 -4.97
C VAL A 84 8.60 18.43 -4.93
N ARG A 85 8.99 17.90 -6.10
CA ARG A 85 9.85 16.70 -6.18
C ARG A 85 11.24 16.94 -5.61
N LEU A 86 11.85 18.08 -5.91
CA LEU A 86 13.18 18.44 -5.38
C LEU A 86 13.16 18.57 -3.86
N HIS A 87 12.12 19.22 -3.32
CA HIS A 87 11.91 19.35 -1.89
C HIS A 87 11.71 17.98 -1.22
N ALA A 88 10.83 17.13 -1.76
CA ALA A 88 10.61 15.79 -1.25
C ALA A 88 11.90 14.95 -1.28
N ALA A 89 12.68 15.02 -2.36
CA ALA A 89 13.95 14.32 -2.47
C ALA A 89 14.98 14.81 -1.44
N ALA A 90 14.99 16.11 -1.11
CA ALA A 90 15.84 16.66 -0.06
C ALA A 90 15.47 16.09 1.32
N LEU A 91 14.17 16.02 1.63
CA LEU A 91 13.68 15.44 2.89
C LEU A 91 14.06 13.96 3.03
N VAL A 92 13.93 13.17 1.96
CA VAL A 92 14.33 11.75 1.97
C VAL A 92 15.83 11.60 2.22
N ARG A 93 16.67 12.44 1.58
CA ARG A 93 18.12 12.44 1.81
C ARG A 93 18.46 12.83 3.24
N GLN A 94 17.79 13.84 3.80
CA GLN A 94 18.01 14.29 5.17
C GLN A 94 17.65 13.21 6.18
N LYS A 95 16.49 12.55 6.02
CA LYS A 95 16.06 11.43 6.87
C LYS A 95 17.08 10.29 6.83
N LYS A 96 17.57 9.94 5.64
CA LYS A 96 18.59 8.90 5.48
C LYS A 96 19.90 9.27 6.19
N ALA A 97 20.30 10.53 6.13
CA ALA A 97 21.49 11.03 6.81
C ALA A 97 21.33 11.02 8.35
N SER A 98 20.15 11.34 8.88
CA SER A 98 19.90 11.24 10.33
C SER A 98 19.86 9.80 10.82
N ASP A 99 19.28 8.89 10.05
CA ASP A 99 19.21 7.46 10.41
C ASP A 99 20.60 6.80 10.38
N SER A 100 21.51 7.29 9.53
CA SER A 100 22.91 6.83 9.50
C SER A 100 23.81 7.49 10.55
N ALA A 101 23.42 8.65 11.07
CA ALA A 101 24.12 9.34 12.17
C ALA A 101 23.75 8.79 13.56
N ASN A 102 22.67 8.01 13.67
CA ASN A 102 22.22 7.40 14.92
C ASN A 102 22.01 5.89 14.71
N PRO A 103 23.10 5.10 14.56
CA PRO A 103 22.98 3.68 14.30
C PRO A 103 22.25 3.01 15.47
N ILE A 104 21.11 2.36 15.17
CA ILE A 104 20.46 1.44 16.09
C ILE A 104 21.47 0.33 16.37
N ASP A 105 21.80 0.15 17.65
CA ASP A 105 22.71 -0.90 18.12
C ASP A 105 22.27 -2.27 17.56
N PRO A 106 23.08 -2.93 16.73
CA PRO A 106 22.71 -4.17 16.06
C PRO A 106 22.44 -5.33 17.04
N GLU A 107 22.84 -5.21 18.31
CA GLU A 107 22.57 -6.21 19.34
C GLU A 107 21.12 -6.19 19.83
N LYS A 108 20.44 -5.03 19.80
CA LYS A 108 19.01 -4.90 20.19
C LYS A 108 18.03 -5.28 19.08
N ALA A 109 18.46 -5.30 17.82
CA ALA A 109 17.61 -5.63 16.67
C ALA A 109 17.37 -7.14 16.52
N ARG A 110 18.27 -7.99 17.04
CA ARG A 110 18.22 -9.45 16.86
C ARG A 110 17.23 -10.18 17.79
N GLU A 111 16.73 -9.53 18.83
CA GLU A 111 15.85 -10.18 19.81
C GLU A 111 14.38 -10.30 19.34
N ASN A 112 14.00 -9.62 18.25
CA ASN A 112 12.62 -9.57 17.75
C ASN A 112 12.40 -10.12 16.34
N ASP A 113 13.44 -10.66 15.67
CA ASP A 113 13.27 -11.27 14.35
C ASP A 113 12.99 -12.77 14.46
N PRO A 114 11.82 -13.26 13.99
CA PRO A 114 11.57 -14.70 13.94
C PRO A 114 12.54 -15.37 12.94
N PRO A 115 13.01 -16.60 13.23
CA PRO A 115 14.04 -17.24 12.42
C PRO A 115 13.58 -17.46 10.97
N LEU A 116 14.37 -16.96 10.02
CA LEU A 116 14.26 -17.23 8.59
C LEU A 116 14.57 -18.71 8.33
N ALA A 117 13.53 -19.53 8.24
CA ALA A 117 13.66 -20.96 7.96
C ALA A 117 13.78 -21.21 6.45
N PHE A 118 14.98 -21.13 5.90
CA PHE A 118 15.34 -21.82 4.65
C PHE A 118 16.83 -22.20 4.64
N ASP A 119 17.14 -23.38 5.16
CA ASP A 119 18.33 -24.13 4.76
C ASP A 119 17.87 -25.47 4.17
N HIS A 120 17.74 -25.52 2.85
CA HIS A 120 17.70 -26.77 2.11
C HIS A 120 19.14 -27.23 1.87
N SER A 121 19.70 -27.99 2.79
CA SER A 121 20.86 -28.84 2.50
C SER A 121 20.40 -30.29 2.33
N ALA A 122 20.73 -30.81 1.16
CA ALA A 122 20.29 -32.09 0.64
C ALA A 122 20.80 -33.28 1.46
N SER A 123 19.89 -34.14 1.91
CA SER A 123 20.24 -35.53 2.27
C SER A 123 20.46 -36.33 0.99
N LYS A 124 21.72 -36.68 0.70
CA LYS A 124 22.04 -37.87 -0.08
C LYS A 124 21.86 -39.08 0.83
N ALA A 125 20.91 -39.95 0.48
CA ALA A 125 20.77 -41.27 1.08
C ALA A 125 21.84 -42.20 0.52
N THR A 126 22.50 -42.93 1.43
CA THR A 126 23.27 -44.15 1.17
C THR A 126 22.35 -45.36 1.23
#